data_AF-A0ABD6CLI6-F1
#
_entry.id   AF-A0ABD6CLI6-F1
#
_cell.length_a   1.000
_cell.length_b   1.000
_cell.length_c   1.000
_cell.angle_alpha   90.00
_cell.angle_beta   90.00
_cell.angle_gamma   90.00
#
_symmetry.space_group_name_H-M   'P 1'
#
loop_
_entity.id
_entity.type
_entity.pdbx_description
1 polymer ?
#
loop_
_entity_poly.entity_id
_entity_poly.type
_entity_poly.pdbx_seq_one_letter_code
_entity_poly.pdbx_strand_id
1 'polypeptide(L)'
;MNALRIERLIWAVVFAALVALVVAFVLVPAFVPVPDLTGVVPLVVALVTFAAVAPIAARLSLGAISADEKPGDQTVQYVVFFVVAVVGQVALGSLGYEGTGPSLFAFAAGWLAATKARRLNPRRWNREAAA
;
A
#
# COMPACT_ATOMS: atom_id res chain seq x y z
N MET A 1 10.98 20.43 5.82
CA MET A 1 9.75 19.61 5.84
C MET A 1 9.76 18.74 7.09
N ASN A 2 8.62 18.57 7.77
CA ASN A 2 8.50 17.65 8.91
C ASN A 2 8.62 16.20 8.40
N ALA A 3 9.35 15.33 9.11
CA ALA A 3 9.58 13.93 8.75
C ALA A 3 8.26 13.16 8.50
N LEU A 4 7.21 13.46 9.28
CA LEU A 4 5.85 12.93 9.07
C LEU A 4 5.30 13.28 7.69
N ARG A 5 5.46 14.53 7.23
CA ARG A 5 4.96 14.95 5.92
C ARG A 5 5.70 14.25 4.79
N ILE A 6 7.02 14.05 4.93
CA ILE A 6 7.83 13.34 3.94
C ILE A 6 7.35 11.88 3.84
N GLU A 7 7.21 11.20 4.97
CA GLU A 7 6.73 9.81 5.01
C GLU A 7 5.36 9.67 4.33
N ARG A 8 4.42 10.58 4.62
CA ARG A 8 3.08 10.60 4.04
C ARG A 8 3.11 10.78 2.52
N LEU A 9 3.96 11.68 2.04
CA LEU A 9 4.12 11.92 0.60
C LEU A 9 4.76 10.73 -0.11
N ILE A 10 5.79 10.11 0.48
CA ILE A 10 6.42 8.91 -0.06
C ILE A 10 5.39 7.80 -0.21
N TRP A 11 4.61 7.52 0.85
CA TRP A 11 3.62 6.46 0.80
C TRP A 11 2.42 6.79 -0.10
N ALA A 12 2.05 8.06 -0.25
CA ALA A 12 1.06 8.48 -1.24
C ALA A 12 1.54 8.21 -2.68
N VAL A 13 2.83 8.44 -2.97
CA VAL A 13 3.46 8.11 -4.25
C VAL A 13 3.46 6.60 -4.48
N VAL A 14 3.88 5.81 -3.48
CA VAL A 14 3.87 4.33 -3.57
C VAL A 14 2.45 3.82 -3.81
N PHE A 15 1.46 4.33 -3.08
CA PHE A 15 0.05 3.96 -3.27
C PHE A 15 -0.43 4.30 -4.68
N ALA A 16 -0.16 5.50 -5.17
CA ALA A 16 -0.55 5.92 -6.52
C ALA A 16 0.10 5.05 -7.60
N ALA A 17 1.36 4.65 -7.42
CA ALA A 17 2.05 3.73 -8.32
C ALA A 17 1.40 2.35 -8.34
N LEU A 18 1.04 1.80 -7.17
CA LEU A 18 0.34 0.52 -7.08
C LEU A 18 -1.03 0.57 -7.77
N VAL A 19 -1.82 1.62 -7.55
CA VAL A 19 -3.11 1.82 -8.23
C VAL A 19 -2.91 1.94 -9.74
N ALA A 20 -1.92 2.70 -10.21
CA ALA A 20 -1.61 2.84 -11.62
C ALA A 20 -1.26 1.50 -12.28
N LEU A 21 -0.47 0.66 -11.61
CA LEU A 21 -0.13 -0.68 -12.10
C LEU A 21 -1.36 -1.58 -12.18
N VAL A 22 -2.21 -1.60 -11.14
CA VAL A 22 -3.44 -2.40 -11.14
C VAL A 22 -4.39 -1.94 -12.25
N VAL A 23 -4.54 -0.63 -12.45
CA VAL A 23 -5.38 -0.10 -13.54
C VAL A 23 -4.82 -0.52 -14.90
N ALA A 24 -3.52 -0.30 -15.15
CA ALA A 24 -2.90 -0.55 -16.44
C ALA A 24 -2.83 -2.04 -16.82
N PHE A 25 -2.55 -2.93 -15.86
CA PHE A 25 -2.24 -4.34 -16.15
C PHE A 25 -3.34 -5.32 -15.74
N VAL A 26 -4.31 -4.91 -14.92
CA VAL A 26 -5.41 -5.78 -14.49
C VAL A 26 -6.73 -5.28 -15.05
N LEU A 27 -7.06 -4.01 -14.84
CA LEU A 27 -8.37 -3.47 -15.23
C LEU A 27 -8.46 -3.21 -16.73
N VAL A 28 -7.50 -2.51 -17.34
CA VAL A 28 -7.57 -2.20 -18.79
C VAL A 28 -7.67 -3.47 -19.65
N PRO A 29 -6.84 -4.51 -19.47
CA PRO A 29 -6.97 -5.74 -20.25
C PRO A 29 -8.31 -6.48 -20.03
N ALA A 30 -8.94 -6.31 -18.86
CA ALA A 30 -10.24 -6.90 -18.56
C ALA A 30 -11.40 -6.23 -19.31
N PHE A 31 -11.25 -4.95 -19.70
CA PHE A 31 -12.30 -4.18 -20.39
C PHE A 31 -12.02 -3.94 -21.89
N VAL A 32 -10.76 -4.01 -22.31
CA VAL A 32 -10.33 -3.81 -23.71
C VAL A 32 -9.56 -5.06 -24.17
N PRO A 33 -10.21 -6.01 -24.86
CA PRO A 33 -9.60 -7.30 -25.24
C PRO A 33 -8.66 -7.20 -26.46
N VAL A 34 -8.17 -6.01 -26.82
CA VAL A 34 -7.22 -5.84 -27.93
C VAL A 34 -5.80 -5.97 -27.36
N PRO A 35 -5.02 -6.98 -27.79
CA PRO A 35 -3.66 -7.16 -27.28
C PRO A 35 -2.76 -6.03 -27.79
N ASP A 36 -2.34 -5.16 -26.88
CA ASP A 36 -1.27 -4.19 -27.16
C ASP A 36 0.09 -4.89 -27.10
N LEU A 37 0.61 -5.25 -28.27
CA LEU A 37 1.93 -5.87 -28.43
C LEU A 37 3.09 -4.90 -28.14
N THR A 38 2.82 -3.59 -28.09
CA THR A 38 3.85 -2.56 -27.90
C THR A 38 4.05 -2.16 -26.44
N GLY A 39 3.08 -2.46 -25.56
CA GLY A 39 3.09 -2.05 -24.15
C GLY A 39 2.94 -0.54 -23.94
N VAL A 40 2.65 0.23 -24.99
CA VAL A 40 2.50 1.69 -24.93
C VAL A 40 1.20 2.07 -24.24
N VAL A 41 0.10 1.37 -24.52
CA VAL A 41 -1.21 1.60 -23.89
C VAL A 41 -1.14 1.44 -22.37
N PRO A 42 -0.65 0.33 -21.79
CA PRO A 42 -0.56 0.20 -20.34
C PRO A 42 0.39 1.24 -19.72
N LEU A 43 1.48 1.60 -20.41
CA LEU A 43 2.37 2.66 -19.94
C LEU A 43 1.66 4.02 -19.85
N VAL A 44 0.97 4.44 -20.92
CA VAL A 44 0.24 5.71 -20.95
C VAL A 44 -0.87 5.72 -19.89
N VAL A 45 -1.62 4.63 -19.76
CA VAL A 45 -2.66 4.50 -18.73
C VAL A 45 -2.07 4.58 -17.33
N ALA A 46 -0.94 3.92 -17.08
CA ALA A 46 -0.26 3.97 -15.79
C ALA A 46 0.17 5.41 -15.46
N LEU A 47 0.77 6.12 -16.41
CA LEU A 47 1.20 7.52 -16.22
C LEU A 47 0.01 8.45 -15.94
N VAL A 48 -1.08 8.32 -16.70
CA VAL A 48 -2.29 9.15 -16.51
C VAL A 48 -2.93 8.85 -15.15
N THR A 49 -3.07 7.57 -14.81
CA THR A 49 -3.65 7.14 -13.53
C THR A 49 -2.78 7.63 -12.37
N PHE A 50 -1.46 7.48 -12.46
CA PHE A 50 -0.53 7.97 -11.45
C PHE A 50 -0.66 9.49 -11.28
N ALA A 51 -0.66 10.25 -12.38
CA ALA A 51 -0.78 11.71 -12.35
C ALA A 51 -2.10 12.18 -11.73
N ALA A 52 -3.19 11.42 -11.90
CA ALA A 52 -4.48 11.71 -11.28
C ALA A 52 -4.55 11.31 -9.79
N VAL A 53 -4.04 10.12 -9.44
CA VAL A 53 -4.17 9.55 -8.09
C VAL A 53 -3.16 10.15 -7.12
N ALA A 54 -1.92 10.40 -7.54
CA ALA A 54 -0.86 10.95 -6.69
C ALA A 54 -1.25 12.24 -5.94
N PRO A 55 -1.83 13.29 -6.59
CA PRO A 55 -2.22 14.50 -5.87
C PRO A 55 -3.39 14.26 -4.90
N ILE A 56 -4.33 13.37 -5.24
CA ILE A 56 -5.45 13.02 -4.36
C ILE A 56 -4.93 12.27 -3.13
N ALA A 57 -4.11 11.24 -3.35
CA ALA A 57 -3.50 10.45 -2.29
C ALA A 57 -2.63 11.33 -1.37
N ALA A 58 -1.85 12.25 -1.93
CA ALA A 58 -1.03 13.19 -1.16
C ALA A 58 -1.91 14.10 -0.29
N ARG A 59 -2.98 14.68 -0.85
CA ARG A 59 -3.91 15.54 -0.11
C ARG A 59 -4.59 14.79 1.04
N LEU A 60 -5.14 13.60 0.75
CA LEU A 60 -5.82 12.79 1.77
C LEU A 60 -4.85 12.32 2.85
N SER A 61 -3.65 11.85 2.45
CA SER A 61 -2.65 11.38 3.40
C SER A 61 -2.17 12.51 4.32
N LEU A 62 -1.97 13.73 3.80
CA LEU A 62 -1.58 14.87 4.63
C LEU A 62 -2.71 15.36 5.54
N GLY A 63 -3.96 15.30 5.08
CA GLY A 63 -5.14 15.67 5.87
C GLY A 63 -5.46 14.69 7.00
N ALA A 64 -5.01 13.44 6.90
CA ALA A 64 -5.26 12.39 7.89
C ALA A 64 -4.22 12.36 9.04
N ILE A 65 -3.26 13.28 9.08
CA ILE A 65 -2.23 13.30 10.13
C ILE A 65 -2.88 13.64 11.48
N SER A 66 -2.84 12.69 12.41
CA SER A 66 -3.28 12.89 13.79
C SER A 66 -2.14 13.39 14.68
N ALA A 67 -2.47 14.11 15.75
CA ALA A 67 -1.50 14.66 16.70
C ALA A 67 -0.66 13.60 17.44
N ASP A 68 -1.16 12.35 17.56
CA ASP A 68 -0.42 11.23 18.18
C ASP A 68 0.53 10.51 17.19
N GLU A 69 0.52 10.86 15.91
CA GLU A 69 1.35 10.15 14.93
C GLU A 69 2.82 10.52 15.07
N LYS A 70 3.68 9.48 15.01
CA LYS A 70 5.12 9.63 15.03
C LYS A 70 5.70 9.23 13.67
N PRO A 71 6.81 9.86 13.23
CA PRO A 71 7.49 9.45 12.02
C PRO A 71 7.89 7.96 12.11
N GLY A 72 7.61 7.20 11.07
CA GLY A 72 7.83 5.75 10.97
C GLY A 72 6.59 4.90 11.27
N ASP A 73 5.53 5.48 11.86
CA ASP A 73 4.33 4.69 12.16
C ASP A 73 3.67 4.14 10.89
N GLN A 74 3.50 4.98 9.87
CA GLN A 74 2.87 4.57 8.62
C GLN A 74 3.72 3.52 7.89
N THR A 75 5.04 3.70 7.90
CA THR A 75 5.98 2.75 7.31
C THR A 75 5.90 1.39 7.98
N VAL A 76 5.93 1.33 9.31
CA VAL A 76 5.81 0.07 10.06
C VAL A 76 4.45 -0.59 9.79
N GLN A 77 3.36 0.18 9.77
CA GLN A 77 2.03 -0.35 9.44
C GLN A 77 1.99 -1.01 8.07
N TYR A 78 2.51 -0.34 7.03
CA TYR A 78 2.49 -0.91 5.68
C TYR A 78 3.47 -2.07 5.50
N VAL A 79 4.66 -1.99 6.09
CA VAL A 79 5.60 -3.12 6.03
C VAL A 79 4.98 -4.36 6.66
N VAL A 80 4.37 -4.24 7.85
CA VAL A 80 3.67 -5.36 8.50
C VAL A 80 2.49 -5.83 7.66
N PHE A 81 1.70 -4.92 7.11
CA PHE A 81 0.61 -5.25 6.19
C PHE A 81 1.11 -6.12 5.02
N PHE A 82 2.12 -5.63 4.29
CA PHE A 82 2.65 -6.32 3.11
C PHE A 82 3.29 -7.64 3.47
N VAL A 83 4.07 -7.71 4.55
CA VAL A 83 4.69 -8.96 5.01
C VAL A 83 3.62 -10.00 5.31
N VAL A 84 2.61 -9.66 6.11
CA VAL A 84 1.54 -10.61 6.48
C VAL A 84 0.69 -10.99 5.28
N ALA A 85 0.33 -10.03 4.42
CA ALA A 85 -0.47 -10.30 3.23
C ALA A 85 0.28 -11.19 2.23
N VAL A 86 1.56 -10.91 1.96
CA VAL A 86 2.38 -11.70 1.02
C VAL A 86 2.68 -13.08 1.58
N VAL A 87 3.13 -13.18 2.84
CA VAL A 87 3.39 -14.48 3.48
C VAL A 87 2.11 -15.30 3.58
N GLY A 88 0.99 -14.67 3.96
CA GLY A 88 -0.32 -15.32 3.99
C GLY A 88 -0.74 -15.84 2.61
N GLN A 89 -0.55 -15.04 1.56
CA GLN A 89 -0.86 -15.45 0.19
C GLN A 89 0.01 -16.63 -0.27
N VAL A 90 1.32 -16.58 -0.02
CA VAL A 90 2.25 -17.66 -0.39
C VAL A 90 1.94 -18.94 0.39
N ALA A 91 1.63 -18.83 1.68
CA ALA A 91 1.27 -19.97 2.52
C ALA A 91 -0.08 -20.59 2.12
N LEU A 92 -1.08 -19.79 1.78
CA LEU A 92 -2.35 -20.31 1.28
C LEU A 92 -2.18 -20.96 -0.10
N GLY A 93 -1.41 -20.33 -0.99
CA GLY A 93 -1.08 -20.90 -2.30
C GLY A 93 -0.31 -22.22 -2.21
N SER A 94 0.64 -22.35 -1.28
CA SER A 94 1.39 -23.60 -1.10
C SER A 94 0.54 -24.75 -0.55
N LEU A 95 -0.60 -24.44 0.08
CA LEU A 95 -1.60 -25.40 0.54
C LEU A 95 -2.69 -25.68 -0.51
N GLY A 96 -2.58 -25.11 -1.72
CA GLY A 96 -3.55 -25.26 -2.79
C GLY A 96 -4.79 -24.38 -2.67
N TYR A 97 -4.80 -23.43 -1.72
CA TYR A 97 -5.88 -22.44 -1.61
C TYR A 97 -5.62 -21.28 -2.57
N GLU A 98 -6.14 -21.40 -3.79
CA GLU A 98 -6.07 -20.37 -4.81
C GLU A 98 -7.38 -19.58 -4.94
N GLY A 99 -7.30 -18.40 -5.56
CA GLY A 99 -8.45 -17.56 -5.88
C GLY A 99 -8.72 -16.41 -4.91
N THR A 100 -9.86 -15.75 -5.11
CA THR A 100 -10.17 -14.45 -4.48
C THR A 100 -10.43 -14.57 -2.98
N GLY A 101 -11.07 -15.64 -2.51
CA GLY A 101 -11.38 -15.86 -1.09
C GLY A 101 -10.13 -15.90 -0.20
N PRO A 102 -9.16 -16.79 -0.48
CA PRO A 102 -7.87 -16.83 0.24
C PRO A 102 -7.11 -15.49 0.18
N SER A 103 -7.15 -14.81 -0.97
CA SER A 103 -6.52 -13.49 -1.15
C SER A 103 -7.14 -12.41 -0.26
N LEU A 104 -8.47 -12.40 -0.13
CA LEU A 104 -9.18 -11.50 0.78
C LEU A 104 -8.88 -11.82 2.24
N PHE A 105 -8.73 -13.10 2.59
CA PHE A 105 -8.36 -13.51 3.94
C PHE A 105 -6.95 -13.02 4.29
N ALA A 106 -5.96 -13.24 3.42
CA ALA A 106 -4.59 -12.76 3.61
C ALA A 106 -4.54 -11.23 3.73
N PHE A 107 -5.31 -10.52 2.89
CA PHE A 107 -5.47 -9.07 2.99
C PHE A 107 -6.05 -8.63 4.33
N ALA A 108 -7.15 -9.25 4.78
CA ALA A 108 -7.81 -8.91 6.05
C ALA A 108 -6.90 -9.18 7.25
N ALA A 109 -6.19 -10.32 7.25
CA ALA A 109 -5.20 -10.64 8.27
C ALA A 109 -4.06 -9.62 8.30
N GLY A 110 -3.55 -9.22 7.13
CA GLY A 110 -2.54 -8.17 7.01
C GLY A 110 -3.04 -6.83 7.54
N TRP A 111 -4.28 -6.46 7.23
CA TRP A 111 -4.89 -5.23 7.71
C TRP A 111 -5.02 -5.22 9.23
N LEU A 112 -5.52 -6.30 9.82
CA LEU A 112 -5.63 -6.45 11.27
C LEU A 112 -4.26 -6.33 11.95
N ALA A 113 -3.23 -7.01 11.43
CA ALA A 113 -1.87 -6.90 11.95
C ALA A 113 -1.34 -5.45 11.87
N ALA A 114 -1.55 -4.78 10.74
CA ALA A 114 -1.13 -3.40 10.52
C ALA A 114 -1.79 -2.40 11.48
N THR A 115 -3.04 -2.61 11.89
CA THR A 115 -3.69 -1.73 12.89
C THR A 115 -2.99 -1.76 14.25
N LYS A 116 -2.34 -2.88 14.60
CA LYS A 116 -1.60 -3.05 15.86
C LYS A 116 -0.10 -2.76 15.72
N ALA A 117 0.41 -2.71 14.49
CA ALA A 117 1.83 -2.61 14.18
C ALA A 117 2.52 -1.31 14.63
N ARG A 118 1.77 -0.22 14.90
CA ARG A 118 2.37 1.04 15.38
C ARG A 118 3.25 0.84 16.62
N ARG A 119 2.88 -0.11 17.48
CA ARG A 119 3.64 -0.47 18.68
C ARG A 119 5.03 -1.05 18.40
N LEU A 120 5.31 -1.45 17.16
CA LEU A 120 6.63 -1.95 16.75
C LEU A 120 7.59 -0.83 16.35
N ASN A 121 7.12 0.43 16.30
CA ASN A 121 7.99 1.56 15.99
C ASN A 121 8.96 1.83 17.16
N PRO A 122 10.29 1.70 16.98
CA PRO A 122 11.26 1.91 18.05
C PRO A 122 11.20 3.33 18.67
N ARG A 123 10.74 4.32 17.89
CA ARG A 123 10.54 5.70 18.38
C ARG A 123 9.40 5.82 19.40
N ARG A 124 8.55 4.79 19.52
CA ARG A 124 7.54 4.71 20.59
C ARG A 124 8.15 4.15 21.88
N TRP A 125 9.05 3.17 21.78
CA TRP A 125 9.72 2.54 22.93
C TRP A 125 10.65 3.50 23.67
N ASN A 126 11.39 4.34 22.95
CA ASN A 126 12.34 5.27 23.56
C ASN A 126 11.70 6.36 24.44
N ARG A 127 10.38 6.58 24.37
CA ARG A 127 9.67 7.47 25.31
C ARG A 127 9.15 6.73 26.54
N GLU A 128 8.74 5.47 26.40
CA GLU A 128 8.31 4.65 27.53
C GLU A 128 9.49 4.30 28.44
N ALA A 129 10.70 4.20 27.90
CA ALA A 129 11.92 4.02 28.68
C ALA A 129 12.44 5.31 29.35
N ALA A 130 11.88 6.48 29.00
CA ALA A 130 12.30 7.79 29.50
C ALA A 130 11.22 8.50 30.35
N ALA A 131 10.09 7.83 30.60
CA ALA A 131 9.00 8.25 31.47
C ALA A 131 8.95 7.33 32.70
#